data_AF-A0A521MJG3-F1
#
_entry.id   AF-A0A521MJG3-F1
#
_cell.length_a   1.000
_cell.length_b   1.000
_cell.length_c   1.000
_cell.angle_alpha   90.00
_cell.angle_beta   90.00
_cell.angle_gamma   90.00
#
_symmetry.space_group_name_H-M   'P 1'
#
loop_
_entity.id
_entity.type
_entity.pdbx_description
1 polymer ?
#
loop_
_entity_poly.entity_id
_entity_poly.type
_entity_poly.pdbx_seq_one_letter_code
_entity_poly.pdbx_strand_id
1 'polypeptide(L)' 'MSTPCESCSMPIESGRYCAYCTDEHGELQDFEVRFAAMVDWQQRSRPEDDRAALEADTLEFMASMPAWREHPRVVGR' A
#
# COMPACT_ATOMS: atom_id res chain seq x y z
N MET A 1 -8.30 5.26 20.60
CA MET A 1 -7.30 4.25 20.20
C MET A 1 -7.37 4.17 18.69
N SER A 2 -6.26 4.39 17.98
CA SER A 2 -6.23 4.31 16.51
C SER A 2 -5.71 2.94 16.09
N THR A 3 -6.36 2.31 15.12
CA THR A 3 -5.91 1.05 14.52
C THR A 3 -5.15 1.37 13.23
N PRO A 4 -4.16 0.54 12.82
CA PRO A 4 -3.50 0.73 11.54
C PRO A 4 -4.42 0.27 10.40
N CYS A 5 -4.45 1.03 9.31
CA CYS A 5 -5.06 0.64 8.05
C CYS A 5 -4.41 -0.64 7.53
N GLU A 6 -5.20 -1.67 7.23
CA GLU A 6 -4.71 -2.97 6.78
C GLU A 6 -4.07 -2.94 5.38
N SER A 7 -4.18 -1.82 4.65
CA SER A 7 -3.63 -1.62 3.31
C SER A 7 -2.37 -0.77 3.28
N CYS A 8 -2.28 0.28 4.11
CA CYS A 8 -1.17 1.24 4.07
C CYS A 8 -0.56 1.55 5.44
N SER A 9 -0.97 0.87 6.50
CA SER A 9 -0.58 1.09 7.90
C SER A 9 -0.87 2.47 8.50
N MET A 10 -1.47 3.40 7.74
CA MET A 10 -1.84 4.70 8.28
C MET A 10 -2.80 4.56 9.47
N PRO A 11 -2.64 5.36 10.53
CA PRO A 11 -3.54 5.36 11.67
C PRO A 11 -4.95 5.79 11.23
N ILE A 12 -5.96 4.97 11.55
CA ILE A 12 -7.38 5.26 11.33
C ILE A 12 -8.14 5.25 12.66
N GLU A 13 -9.23 6.01 12.73
CA GLU A 13 -10.07 6.09 13.93
C GLU A 13 -10.94 4.85 14.11
N SER A 14 -11.41 4.27 12.99
CA SER A 14 -12.19 3.03 12.96
C SER A 14 -12.16 2.40 11.56
N GLY A 15 -12.56 1.12 11.46
CA GLY A 15 -12.63 0.39 10.19
C GLY A 15 -11.37 -0.43 9.87
N ARG A 16 -11.34 -1.01 8.65
CA ARG A 16 -10.20 -1.78 8.12
C ARG A 16 -9.27 -0.95 7.24
N TYR A 17 -9.83 -0.02 6.48
CA TYR A 17 -9.11 0.77 5.49
C TYR A 17 -9.36 2.27 5.69
N CYS A 18 -8.38 3.11 5.37
CA CYS A 18 -8.55 4.56 5.37
C CYS A 18 -9.28 5.05 4.10
N ALA A 19 -9.80 6.27 4.15
CA ALA A 19 -10.46 6.92 3.00
C ALA A 19 -9.53 7.06 1.78
N TYR A 20 -8.20 7.06 1.97
CA TYR A 20 -7.24 7.11 0.86
C TYR A 20 -6.96 5.75 0.21
N CYS A 21 -7.28 4.65 0.87
CA CYS A 21 -7.12 3.31 0.32
C CYS A 21 -8.42 2.77 -0.26
N THR A 22 -9.55 3.41 0.05
CA THR A 22 -10.87 3.01 -0.43
C THR A 22 -11.30 3.89 -1.61
N ASP A 23 -12.23 3.40 -2.41
CA ASP A 23 -12.88 4.13 -3.49
C ASP A 23 -14.13 4.88 -3.01
N GLU A 24 -14.94 5.40 -3.95
CA GLU A 24 -16.18 6.11 -3.66
C GLU A 24 -17.27 5.23 -3.01
N HIS A 25 -17.15 3.90 -3.11
CA HIS A 25 -18.03 2.93 -2.50
C HIS A 25 -17.53 2.44 -1.13
N GLY A 26 -16.31 2.85 -0.73
CA GLY A 26 -15.66 2.39 0.49
C GLY A 26 -14.98 1.03 0.33
N GLU A 27 -14.84 0.53 -0.89
CA GLU A 27 -14.15 -0.72 -1.20
C GLU A 27 -12.66 -0.46 -1.40
N LEU A 28 -11.82 -1.43 -1.03
CA LEU A 28 -10.37 -1.28 -1.18
C LEU A 28 -10.03 -1.12 -2.67
N GLN A 29 -9.30 -0.06 -3.02
CA GLN A 29 -8.81 0.16 -4.38
C GLN A 29 -7.98 -1.02 -4.87
N ASP A 30 -7.92 -1.22 -6.19
CA ASP A 30 -7.13 -2.28 -6.79
C ASP A 30 -5.66 -2.25 -6.37
N PHE A 31 -5.06 -3.45 -6.30
CA PHE A 31 -3.64 -3.62 -5.95
C PHE A 31 -2.74 -2.72 -6.80
N GLU A 32 -2.95 -2.69 -8.12
CA GLU A 32 -2.13 -1.89 -9.05
C GLU A 32 -2.22 -0.39 -8.78
N VAL A 33 -3.42 0.10 -8.43
CA VAL A 33 -3.64 1.51 -8.09
C VAL A 33 -2.91 1.86 -6.80
N ARG A 34 -3.05 1.01 -5.76
CA ARG A 34 -2.39 1.23 -4.47
C ARG A 34 -0.88 1.09 -4.56
N PHE A 35 -0.40 0.11 -5.32
CA PHE A 35 1.01 -0.10 -5.61
C PHE A 35 1.62 1.11 -6.31
N ALA A 36 1.04 1.57 -7.42
CA ALA A 36 1.53 2.75 -8.14
C ALA A 36 1.53 4.00 -7.25
N ALA A 37 0.47 4.22 -6.47
CA ALA A 37 0.40 5.37 -5.55
C ALA A 37 1.47 5.32 -4.45
N MET A 38 1.79 4.13 -3.93
CA MET A 38 2.86 3.94 -2.93
C MET A 38 4.24 4.14 -3.54
N VAL A 39 4.51 3.60 -4.73
CA VAL A 39 5.78 3.80 -5.45
C VAL A 39 5.98 5.27 -5.75
N ASP A 40 4.97 5.97 -6.24
CA ASP A 40 5.03 7.40 -6.50
C ASP A 40 5.24 8.22 -5.22
N TRP A 41 4.72 7.76 -4.08
CA TRP A 41 5.01 8.37 -2.78
C TRP A 41 6.46 8.15 -2.38
N GLN A 42 6.97 6.91 -2.50
CA GLN A 42 8.38 6.61 -2.21
C GLN A 42 9.33 7.39 -3.12
N GLN A 43 9.03 7.53 -4.41
CA GLN A 43 9.84 8.31 -5.34
C GLN A 43 9.88 9.80 -4.97
N ARG A 44 8.77 10.35 -4.46
CA ARG A 44 8.76 11.73 -3.96
C ARG A 44 9.59 11.89 -2.68
N SER A 45 9.66 10.85 -1.85
CA SER A 45 10.44 10.86 -0.62
C SER A 45 11.93 10.52 -0.83
N ARG A 46 12.25 9.73 -1.85
CA ARG A 46 13.59 9.26 -2.22
C ARG A 46 13.79 9.45 -3.73
N PRO A 47 13.91 10.70 -4.21
CA PRO A 47 14.02 10.99 -5.64
C PRO A 47 15.29 10.43 -6.30
N GLU A 48 16.32 10.13 -5.52
CA GLU A 48 17.59 9.54 -5.95
C GLU A 48 17.53 8.02 -6.21
N ASP A 49 16.54 7.33 -5.65
CA ASP A 49 16.40 5.88 -5.80
C ASP A 49 15.81 5.54 -7.18
N ASP A 50 16.27 4.41 -7.74
CA ASP A 50 15.74 3.89 -8.99
C ASP A 50 14.33 3.34 -8.77
N ARG A 51 13.46 3.54 -9.77
CA ARG A 51 12.06 3.11 -9.72
C ARG A 51 11.93 1.61 -9.45
N ALA A 52 12.81 0.79 -10.02
CA ALA A 52 12.80 -0.66 -9.78
C ALA A 52 13.07 -1.02 -8.32
N ALA A 53 13.97 -0.30 -7.64
CA ALA A 53 14.23 -0.48 -6.22
C ALA A 53 13.02 -0.07 -5.38
N LEU A 54 12.41 1.08 -5.70
CA LEU A 54 11.20 1.55 -5.02
C LEU A 54 10.01 0.62 -5.20
N GLU A 55 9.87 -0.01 -6.37
CA GLU A 55 8.87 -1.04 -6.65
C GLU A 55 9.09 -2.28 -5.78
N ALA A 56 10.34 -2.76 -5.66
CA ALA A 56 10.69 -3.89 -4.80
C ALA A 56 10.44 -3.59 -3.31
N ASP A 57 10.89 -2.44 -2.81
CA ASP A 57 10.64 -1.98 -1.45
C ASP A 57 9.13 -1.88 -1.16
N THR A 58 8.35 -1.39 -2.14
CA THR A 58 6.89 -1.31 -2.01
C THR A 58 6.26 -2.69 -1.93
N LEU A 59 6.70 -3.66 -2.74
CA LEU A 59 6.21 -5.04 -2.64
C LEU A 59 6.53 -5.67 -1.28
N GLU A 60 7.72 -5.43 -0.73
CA GLU A 60 8.10 -5.90 0.61
C GLU A 60 7.22 -5.26 1.68
N PHE A 61 7.01 -3.95 1.62
CA PHE A 61 6.11 -3.24 2.53
C PHE A 61 4.68 -3.79 2.44
N MET A 62 4.13 -3.95 1.23
CA MET A 62 2.80 -4.52 1.02
C MET A 62 2.72 -5.96 1.55
N ALA A 63 3.79 -6.74 1.53
CA ALA A 63 3.81 -8.08 2.11
C ALA A 63 3.56 -8.12 3.62
N SER A 64 3.88 -7.04 4.33
CA SER A 64 3.60 -6.91 5.77
C SER A 64 2.14 -6.52 6.07
N MET A 65 1.39 -6.11 5.05
CA MET A 65 0.02 -5.60 5.17
C MET A 65 -1.01 -6.75 5.06
N PRO A 66 -1.99 -6.85 5.97
CA PRO A 66 -3.02 -7.89 5.90
C PRO A 66 -3.78 -7.91 4.58
N ALA A 67 -4.01 -6.75 3.95
CA ALA A 67 -4.75 -6.65 2.70
C ALA A 67 -4.01 -7.26 1.49
N TRP A 68 -2.68 -7.32 1.52
CA TRP A 68 -1.87 -7.63 0.33
C TRP A 68 -0.95 -8.83 0.47
N ARG A 69 -0.69 -9.31 1.69
CA ARG A 69 0.25 -10.41 1.94
C ARG A 69 -0.05 -11.69 1.14
N GLU A 70 -1.30 -11.91 0.74
CA GLU A 70 -1.75 -13.08 -0.04
C GLU A 70 -1.90 -12.77 -1.55
N HIS A 71 -1.61 -11.55 -1.99
CA HIS A 71 -1.77 -11.14 -3.39
C HIS A 71 -0.73 -11.84 -4.29
N PRO A 72 -1.10 -12.32 -5.50
CA PRO A 72 -0.18 -13.07 -6.37
C PRO A 72 1.13 -12.35 -6.69
N ARG A 73 1.13 -11.03 -6.91
CA ARG A 73 2.36 -10.24 -7.13
C ARG A 73 3.25 -10.14 -5.90
N VAL A 74 2.68 -10.24 -4.71
CA VAL A 74 3.42 -10.17 -3.44
C VAL A 74 4.00 -11.54 -3.12
N VAL A 75 3.23 -12.61 -3.31
CA VAL A 75 3.66 -13.99 -3.07
C VAL A 75 4.65 -14.49 -4.12
N GLY A 76 4.50 -14.04 -5.38
CA GLY A 76 5.33 -14.46 -6.51
C GLY A 76 6.60 -13.62 -6.74
N ARG A 77 7.02 -12.82 -5.77
CA ARG A 77 8.24 -12.00 -5.84
C ARG A 77 9.52 -12.83 -5.74
#